data_AF-A0A3M7GZY7-F1
#
_entry.id   AF-A0A3M7GZY7-F1
#
_cell.length_a   1.000
_cell.length_b   1.000
_cell.length_c   1.000
_cell.angle_alpha   90.00
_cell.angle_beta   90.00
_cell.angle_gamma   90.00
#
_symmetry.space_group_name_H-M   'P 1'
#
loop_
_entity.id
_entity.type
_entity.pdbx_description
1 polymer ?
#
loop_
_entity_poly.entity_id
_entity_poly.type
_entity_poly.pdbx_seq_one_letter_code
_entity_poly.pdbx_strand_id
1 'polypeptide(L)'
;MLQSFPLPIIGGKDCSKVSKTPAHNEEFSVGNIKVKALHTPCHTQDSICFFFEDGNERAVFTGDTLFIGGCGRFFEGTPEEMDKALNQTLAALPDDTKVYPGHEYTKGNVKFGIKVMQSEPIKKLEAFANANKQTQGKFTIGDEKEHNVFMKLDDPTVQQFTGKTNRVDVMGALRQAKNSM
;
A
#
# COMPACT_ATOMS: atom_id res chain seq x y z
N MET A 1 -34.03 -7.78 -9.74
CA MET A 1 -33.02 -8.46 -10.56
C MET A 1 -31.79 -7.54 -10.60
N LEU A 2 -30.59 -8.02 -10.29
CA LEU A 2 -29.38 -7.19 -10.36
C LEU A 2 -29.09 -6.87 -11.83
N GLN A 3 -28.76 -5.61 -12.14
CA GLN A 3 -28.34 -5.21 -13.48
C GLN A 3 -26.94 -5.77 -13.76
N SER A 4 -26.71 -6.24 -14.99
CA SER A 4 -25.40 -6.69 -15.47
C SER A 4 -24.96 -5.84 -16.65
N PHE A 5 -23.67 -5.52 -16.70
CA PHE A 5 -23.05 -4.77 -17.78
C PHE A 5 -21.96 -5.63 -18.45
N PRO A 6 -21.90 -5.71 -19.79
CA PRO A 6 -20.91 -6.50 -20.51
C PRO A 6 -19.56 -5.76 -20.56
N LEU A 7 -18.92 -5.58 -19.40
CA LEU A 7 -17.66 -4.88 -19.25
C LEU A 7 -16.52 -5.86 -18.96
N PRO A 8 -15.27 -5.54 -19.38
CA PRO A 8 -14.11 -6.31 -18.98
C PRO A 8 -13.91 -6.22 -17.47
N ILE A 9 -13.56 -7.35 -16.85
CA ILE A 9 -13.14 -7.44 -15.46
C ILE A 9 -11.62 -7.60 -15.47
N ILE A 10 -10.92 -6.55 -15.06
CA ILE A 10 -9.45 -6.48 -15.06
C ILE A 10 -8.97 -6.73 -13.63
N GLY A 11 -8.08 -7.71 -13.44
CA GLY A 11 -7.62 -8.07 -12.09
C GLY A 11 -6.63 -9.23 -12.04
N GLY A 12 -6.36 -9.69 -10.83
CA GLY A 12 -5.52 -10.84 -10.55
C GLY A 12 -6.04 -12.13 -11.19
N LYS A 13 -5.11 -13.00 -11.58
CA LYS A 13 -5.38 -14.23 -12.34
C LYS A 13 -6.23 -15.25 -11.56
N ASP A 14 -6.26 -15.18 -10.24
CA ASP A 14 -6.92 -16.19 -9.39
C ASP A 14 -8.39 -15.84 -9.12
N CYS A 15 -8.89 -14.73 -9.66
CA CYS A 15 -10.30 -14.35 -9.58
C CYS A 15 -11.13 -14.92 -10.76
N SER A 16 -12.07 -15.82 -10.46
CA SER A 16 -12.87 -16.57 -11.46
C SER A 16 -13.64 -15.77 -12.50
N LYS A 17 -13.86 -14.47 -12.29
CA LYS A 17 -14.60 -13.59 -13.21
C LYS A 17 -13.70 -12.64 -13.99
N VAL A 18 -12.40 -12.62 -13.73
CA VAL A 18 -11.45 -11.77 -14.44
C VAL A 18 -11.39 -12.20 -15.90
N SER A 19 -11.62 -11.23 -16.80
CA SER A 19 -11.51 -11.41 -18.25
C SER A 19 -10.14 -11.01 -18.79
N LYS A 20 -9.37 -10.21 -18.03
CA LYS A 20 -8.02 -9.78 -18.40
C LYS A 20 -7.14 -9.61 -17.16
N THR A 21 -6.00 -10.28 -17.16
CA THR A 21 -4.92 -10.02 -16.20
C THR A 21 -3.80 -9.29 -16.92
N PRO A 22 -3.60 -7.98 -16.65
CA PRO A 22 -2.54 -7.21 -17.30
C PRO A 22 -1.17 -7.66 -16.78
N ALA A 23 -0.13 -7.56 -17.60
CA ALA A 23 1.24 -7.78 -17.15
C ALA A 23 1.71 -6.65 -16.19
N HIS A 24 2.75 -6.90 -15.40
CA HIS A 24 3.39 -5.84 -14.60
C HIS A 24 3.91 -4.73 -15.52
N ASN A 25 3.64 -3.47 -15.18
CA ASN A 25 3.86 -2.26 -15.98
C ASN A 25 3.06 -2.16 -17.27
N GLU A 26 2.10 -3.05 -17.53
CA GLU A 26 1.20 -2.88 -18.67
C GLU A 26 0.34 -1.62 -18.47
N GLU A 27 0.27 -0.81 -19.52
CA GLU A 27 -0.55 0.39 -19.58
C GLU A 27 -1.79 0.15 -20.43
N PHE A 28 -2.92 0.67 -19.98
CA PHE A 28 -4.19 0.70 -20.71
C PHE A 28 -4.98 1.95 -20.33
N SER A 29 -6.15 2.15 -20.96
CA SER A 29 -6.99 3.32 -20.69
C SER A 29 -8.39 2.94 -20.25
N VAL A 30 -8.96 3.73 -19.34
CA VAL A 30 -10.38 3.70 -18.98
C VAL A 30 -10.96 5.05 -19.40
N GLY A 31 -11.62 5.08 -20.56
CA GLY A 31 -11.93 6.36 -21.22
C GLY A 31 -10.64 7.11 -21.57
N ASN A 32 -10.50 8.34 -21.07
CA ASN A 32 -9.31 9.18 -21.27
C ASN A 32 -8.27 9.02 -20.14
N ILE A 33 -8.56 8.22 -19.12
CA ILE A 33 -7.69 8.05 -17.96
C ILE A 33 -6.67 6.96 -18.26
N LYS A 34 -5.38 7.24 -18.09
CA LYS A 34 -4.31 6.25 -18.22
C LYS A 34 -4.22 5.41 -16.96
N VAL A 35 -4.03 4.11 -17.13
CA VAL A 35 -3.92 3.15 -16.04
C VAL A 35 -2.68 2.29 -16.26
N LYS A 36 -1.87 2.13 -15.21
CA LYS A 36 -0.73 1.22 -15.17
C LYS A 36 -0.96 0.14 -14.12
N ALA A 37 -0.84 -1.12 -14.54
CA ALA A 37 -0.92 -2.25 -13.63
C ALA A 37 0.43 -2.51 -12.95
N LEU A 38 0.45 -2.53 -11.63
CA LEU A 38 1.63 -2.72 -10.80
C LEU A 38 1.44 -3.98 -9.97
N HIS A 39 2.02 -5.09 -10.42
CA HIS A 39 2.01 -6.33 -9.63
C HIS A 39 2.78 -6.14 -8.31
N THR A 40 2.13 -6.51 -7.22
CA THR A 40 2.62 -6.36 -5.84
C THR A 40 2.33 -7.63 -5.04
N PRO A 41 2.88 -8.80 -5.46
CA PRO A 41 2.66 -10.05 -4.75
C PRO A 41 3.15 -9.93 -3.31
N CYS A 42 2.36 -10.39 -2.35
CA CYS A 42 2.76 -10.71 -0.98
C CYS A 42 1.52 -11.01 -0.13
N HIS A 43 0.56 -10.09 -0.11
CA HIS A 43 -0.71 -10.29 0.58
C HIS A 43 -1.45 -11.48 -0.03
N THR A 44 -1.67 -11.40 -1.35
CA THR A 44 -1.90 -12.55 -2.23
C THR A 44 -0.83 -12.55 -3.32
N GLN A 45 -0.61 -13.70 -3.96
CA GLN A 45 0.36 -13.83 -5.05
C GLN A 45 -0.11 -13.17 -6.36
N ASP A 46 -1.41 -12.92 -6.51
CA ASP A 46 -2.01 -12.25 -7.67
C ASP A 46 -2.37 -10.77 -7.43
N SER A 47 -1.91 -10.18 -6.33
CA SER A 47 -2.18 -8.78 -5.98
C SER A 47 -1.64 -7.81 -7.05
N ILE A 48 -2.51 -6.90 -7.51
CA ILE A 48 -2.19 -5.83 -8.47
C ILE A 48 -2.68 -4.50 -7.89
N CYS A 49 -1.76 -3.54 -7.76
CA CYS A 49 -2.10 -2.14 -7.58
C CYS A 49 -2.33 -1.47 -8.93
N PHE A 50 -3.28 -0.53 -9.01
CA PHE A 50 -3.56 0.20 -10.26
C PHE A 50 -3.25 1.68 -10.07
N PHE A 51 -2.29 2.19 -10.82
CA PHE A 51 -1.91 3.59 -10.85
C PHE A 51 -2.64 4.30 -12.00
N PHE A 52 -3.37 5.37 -11.67
CA PHE A 52 -4.19 6.15 -12.58
C PHE A 52 -3.59 7.54 -12.76
N GLU A 53 -3.61 8.04 -14.00
CA GLU A 53 -3.23 9.40 -14.36
C GLU A 53 -4.33 10.04 -15.20
N ASP A 54 -4.83 11.20 -14.76
CA ASP A 54 -5.82 12.02 -15.44
C ASP A 54 -5.36 13.48 -15.45
N GLY A 55 -4.75 13.90 -16.56
CA GLY A 55 -4.08 15.20 -16.67
C GLY A 55 -2.95 15.34 -15.65
N ASN A 56 -3.12 16.27 -14.70
CA ASN A 56 -2.14 16.51 -13.62
C ASN A 56 -2.49 15.75 -12.33
N GLU A 57 -3.65 15.10 -12.26
CA GLU A 57 -4.05 14.30 -11.11
C GLU A 57 -3.59 12.86 -11.24
N ARG A 58 -3.27 12.25 -10.10
CA ARG A 58 -2.77 10.88 -10.03
C ARG A 58 -3.21 10.19 -8.75
N ALA A 59 -3.52 8.90 -8.88
CA ALA A 59 -4.00 8.08 -7.78
C ALA A 59 -3.49 6.65 -7.92
N VAL A 60 -3.29 5.95 -6.81
CA VAL A 60 -3.00 4.52 -6.81
C VAL A 60 -4.00 3.79 -5.92
N PHE A 61 -4.66 2.79 -6.49
CA PHE A 61 -5.53 1.87 -5.76
C PHE A 61 -4.71 0.66 -5.35
N THR A 62 -4.51 0.49 -4.05
CA THR A 62 -3.47 -0.40 -3.51
C THR A 62 -4.02 -1.70 -2.93
N GLY A 63 -5.35 -1.84 -2.87
CA GLY A 63 -6.02 -2.96 -2.22
C GLY A 63 -5.44 -3.18 -0.82
N ASP A 64 -4.95 -4.39 -0.59
CA ASP A 64 -4.38 -4.81 0.69
C ASP A 64 -2.85 -4.84 0.69
N THR A 65 -2.20 -4.26 -0.31
CA THR A 65 -0.73 -4.14 -0.34
C THR A 65 -0.29 -3.01 0.61
N LEU A 66 -0.68 -1.77 0.30
CA LEU A 66 -0.37 -0.56 1.07
C LEU A 66 -1.66 -0.01 1.70
N PHE A 67 -1.61 0.25 3.01
CA PHE A 67 -2.64 0.98 3.75
C PHE A 67 -2.08 2.31 4.24
N ILE A 68 -2.93 3.26 4.60
CA ILE A 68 -2.45 4.49 5.22
C ILE A 68 -1.71 4.17 6.53
N GLY A 69 -0.40 4.46 6.57
CA GLY A 69 0.50 4.16 7.69
C GLY A 69 0.75 2.68 7.96
N GLY A 70 0.41 1.77 7.04
CA GLY A 70 0.63 0.33 7.22
C GLY A 70 0.71 -0.48 5.93
N CYS A 71 0.73 -1.81 6.06
CA CYS A 71 0.70 -2.74 4.92
C CYS A 71 -0.17 -3.97 5.22
N GLY A 72 -0.44 -4.76 4.18
CA GLY A 72 -1.10 -6.06 4.25
C GLY A 72 -0.44 -7.05 5.19
N ARG A 73 -1.21 -8.05 5.64
CA ARG A 73 -0.64 -9.29 6.17
C ARG A 73 -0.08 -10.11 5.02
N PHE A 74 1.00 -10.84 5.26
CA PHE A 74 1.67 -11.65 4.23
C PHE A 74 1.06 -13.05 4.27
N PHE A 75 -0.14 -13.22 3.69
CA PHE A 75 -0.81 -14.51 3.74
C PHE A 75 -0.18 -15.52 2.79
N GLU A 76 0.26 -15.06 1.61
CA GLU A 76 0.76 -15.93 0.55
C GLU A 76 2.19 -15.59 0.11
N GLY A 77 2.87 -14.71 0.86
CA GLY A 77 4.18 -14.22 0.46
C GLY A 77 5.10 -13.89 1.63
N THR A 78 6.17 -13.18 1.30
CA THR A 78 7.38 -13.03 2.10
C THR A 78 7.66 -11.56 2.43
N PRO A 79 8.50 -11.30 3.44
CA PRO A 79 8.97 -9.94 3.71
C PRO A 79 9.70 -9.30 2.54
N GLU A 80 10.46 -10.08 1.77
CA GLU A 80 11.18 -9.57 0.59
C GLU A 80 10.22 -9.10 -0.52
N GLU A 81 9.15 -9.87 -0.75
CA GLU A 81 8.09 -9.48 -1.66
C GLU A 81 7.37 -8.19 -1.22
N MET A 82 7.04 -8.04 0.07
CA MET A 82 6.44 -6.80 0.55
C MET A 82 7.41 -5.61 0.50
N ASP A 83 8.70 -5.79 0.82
CA ASP A 83 9.69 -4.73 0.69
C ASP A 83 9.78 -4.26 -0.76
N LYS A 84 9.87 -5.20 -1.71
CA LYS A 84 9.83 -4.86 -3.14
C LYS A 84 8.55 -4.14 -3.53
N ALA A 85 7.38 -4.63 -3.10
CA ALA A 85 6.09 -4.03 -3.42
C ALA A 85 5.98 -2.57 -2.92
N LEU A 86 6.31 -2.32 -1.65
CA LEU A 86 6.19 -0.99 -1.06
C LEU A 86 7.34 -0.07 -1.47
N ASN A 87 8.57 -0.51 -1.30
CA ASN A 87 9.75 0.36 -1.34
C ASN A 87 10.47 0.40 -2.69
N GLN A 88 10.10 -0.45 -3.64
CA GLN A 88 10.61 -0.37 -5.02
C GLN A 88 9.48 -0.06 -6.00
N THR A 89 8.37 -0.82 -5.96
CA THR A 89 7.28 -0.63 -6.92
C THR A 89 6.44 0.62 -6.60
N LEU A 90 5.83 0.69 -5.42
CA LEU A 90 4.94 1.81 -5.07
C LEU A 90 5.71 3.09 -4.72
N ALA A 91 6.85 2.97 -4.04
CA ALA A 91 7.69 4.13 -3.72
C ALA A 91 8.33 4.80 -4.96
N ALA A 92 8.42 4.10 -6.10
CA ALA A 92 8.88 4.70 -7.36
C ALA A 92 7.81 5.58 -8.03
N LEU A 93 6.56 5.54 -7.57
CA LEU A 93 5.52 6.46 -8.05
C LEU A 93 5.82 7.89 -7.59
N PRO A 94 5.32 8.90 -8.32
CA PRO A 94 5.49 10.29 -7.91
C PRO A 94 4.89 10.58 -6.54
N ASP A 95 5.55 11.44 -5.77
CA ASP A 95 5.21 11.69 -4.37
C ASP A 95 3.79 12.25 -4.17
N ASP A 96 3.25 13.00 -5.12
CA ASP A 96 1.89 13.55 -5.09
C ASP A 96 0.79 12.54 -5.47
N THR A 97 1.14 11.25 -5.64
CA THR A 97 0.18 10.17 -5.93
C THR A 97 -0.72 9.87 -4.75
N LYS A 98 -2.00 10.22 -4.84
CA LYS A 98 -3.02 9.93 -3.82
C LYS A 98 -3.20 8.42 -3.63
N VAL A 99 -3.20 7.95 -2.38
CA VAL A 99 -3.33 6.53 -2.04
C VAL A 99 -4.77 6.18 -1.69
N TYR A 100 -5.31 5.15 -2.35
CA TYR A 100 -6.66 4.61 -2.12
C TYR A 100 -6.56 3.13 -1.71
N PRO A 101 -6.53 2.83 -0.40
CA PRO A 101 -6.44 1.46 0.10
C PRO A 101 -7.77 0.72 0.07
N GLY A 102 -7.72 -0.61 0.26
CA GLY A 102 -8.89 -1.47 0.38
C GLY A 102 -9.66 -1.34 1.71
N HIS A 103 -9.00 -0.87 2.78
CA HIS A 103 -9.56 -0.83 4.13
C HIS A 103 -9.20 0.42 4.94
N GLU A 104 -10.11 0.81 5.83
CA GLU A 104 -9.92 1.89 6.80
C GLU A 104 -9.26 1.37 8.08
N TYR A 105 -7.97 1.06 7.99
CA TYR A 105 -7.14 0.58 9.12
C TYR A 105 -6.25 1.65 9.73
N THR A 106 -6.38 2.91 9.31
CA THR A 106 -5.44 3.99 9.63
C THR A 106 -5.21 4.17 11.13
N LYS A 107 -6.28 4.18 11.94
CA LYS A 107 -6.16 4.32 13.41
C LYS A 107 -5.34 3.19 14.04
N GLY A 108 -5.56 1.95 13.59
CA GLY A 108 -4.79 0.79 14.07
C GLY A 108 -3.34 0.82 13.59
N ASN A 109 -3.12 1.28 12.36
CA ASN A 109 -1.80 1.45 11.78
C ASN A 109 -0.99 2.52 12.51
N VAL A 110 -1.58 3.68 12.78
CA VAL A 110 -0.99 4.76 13.58
C VAL A 110 -0.60 4.27 14.97
N LYS A 111 -1.50 3.58 15.67
CA LYS A 111 -1.22 3.04 17.01
C LYS A 111 0.01 2.14 17.02
N PHE A 112 0.20 1.35 15.96
CA PHE A 112 1.41 0.55 15.80
C PHE A 112 2.62 1.42 15.44
N GLY A 113 2.48 2.33 14.46
CA GLY A 113 3.54 3.24 14.04
C GLY A 113 4.16 4.02 15.19
N ILE A 114 3.35 4.58 16.09
CA ILE A 114 3.80 5.33 17.29
C ILE A 114 4.63 4.45 18.25
N LYS A 115 4.32 3.16 18.36
CA LYS A 115 5.12 2.23 19.19
C LYS A 115 6.50 1.97 18.58
N VAL A 116 6.62 2.03 17.26
CA VAL A 116 7.87 1.77 16.53
C VAL A 116 8.72 3.03 16.47
N MET A 117 8.13 4.15 16.05
CA MET A 117 8.82 5.42 15.83
C MET A 117 7.88 6.58 16.17
N GLN A 118 8.39 7.57 16.91
CA GLN A 118 7.70 8.83 17.12
C GLN A 118 8.30 9.90 16.23
N SER A 119 7.54 10.34 15.22
CA SER A 119 7.96 11.39 14.29
C SER A 119 6.83 12.39 14.09
N GLU A 120 7.16 13.60 13.64
CA GLU A 120 6.17 14.64 13.34
C GLU A 120 5.16 14.20 12.25
N PRO A 121 5.58 13.52 11.16
CA PRO A 121 4.63 12.93 10.20
C PRO A 121 3.64 11.93 10.82
N ILE A 122 4.09 11.07 11.73
CA ILE A 122 3.21 10.10 12.41
C ILE A 122 2.20 10.81 13.33
N LYS A 123 2.62 11.86 14.05
CA LYS A 123 1.73 12.68 14.89
C LYS A 123 0.66 13.39 14.06
N LYS A 124 1.04 13.94 12.89
CA LYS A 124 0.08 14.56 11.96
C LYS A 124 -0.92 13.53 11.44
N LEU A 125 -0.46 12.33 11.10
CA LEU A 125 -1.35 11.24 10.70
C LEU A 125 -2.31 10.83 11.82
N GLU A 126 -1.82 10.74 13.06
CA GLU A 126 -2.64 10.45 14.24
C GLU A 126 -3.73 11.50 14.45
N ALA A 127 -3.36 12.78 14.45
CA ALA A 127 -4.31 13.88 14.60
C ALA A 127 -5.38 13.84 13.50
N PHE A 128 -4.98 13.62 12.24
CA PHE A 128 -5.90 13.50 11.13
C PHE A 128 -6.84 12.30 11.29
N ALA A 129 -6.30 11.12 11.60
CA ALA A 129 -7.08 9.90 11.77
C ALA A 129 -8.08 10.02 12.94
N ASN A 130 -7.75 10.76 14.01
CA ASN A 130 -8.66 11.00 15.12
C ASN A 130 -9.78 11.98 14.77
N ALA A 131 -9.49 12.99 13.96
CA ALA A 131 -10.45 14.00 13.54
C ALA A 131 -11.38 13.54 12.40
N ASN A 132 -11.03 12.48 11.67
CA ASN A 132 -11.74 12.04 10.48
C ASN A 132 -12.21 10.57 10.56
N LYS A 133 -13.34 10.27 9.93
CA LYS A 133 -13.83 8.89 9.80
C LYS A 133 -13.17 8.12 8.65
N GLN A 134 -12.64 8.84 7.66
CA GLN A 134 -12.14 8.32 6.40
C GLN A 134 -10.83 9.00 6.04
N THR A 135 -9.85 8.23 5.59
CA THR A 135 -8.50 8.73 5.24
C THR A 135 -8.12 8.44 3.79
N GLN A 136 -8.87 7.60 3.07
CA GLN A 136 -8.58 7.26 1.69
C GLN A 136 -8.55 8.49 0.78
N GLY A 137 -7.55 8.58 -0.09
CA GLY A 137 -7.35 9.70 -1.01
C GLY A 137 -6.97 11.04 -0.34
N LYS A 138 -6.65 11.04 0.95
CA LYS A 138 -6.19 12.22 1.70
C LYS A 138 -4.67 12.28 1.87
N PHE A 139 -4.01 11.15 1.70
CA PHE A 139 -2.55 10.99 1.80
C PHE A 139 -1.99 10.50 0.47
N THR A 140 -0.70 10.73 0.30
CA THR A 140 0.03 10.46 -0.93
C THR A 140 1.17 9.48 -0.71
N ILE A 141 1.77 8.96 -1.79
CA ILE A 141 2.98 8.14 -1.72
C ILE A 141 4.12 8.86 -1.00
N GLY A 142 4.24 10.19 -1.18
CA GLY A 142 5.18 11.02 -0.44
C GLY A 142 4.91 11.02 1.05
N ASP A 143 3.65 11.17 1.47
CA ASP A 143 3.27 11.09 2.90
C ASP A 143 3.60 9.72 3.49
N GLU A 144 3.32 8.63 2.75
CA GLU A 144 3.58 7.26 3.20
C GLU A 144 5.08 7.02 3.46
N LYS A 145 5.98 7.51 2.60
CA LYS A 145 7.43 7.46 2.84
C LYS A 145 7.85 8.16 4.15
N GLU A 146 7.09 9.17 4.57
CA GLU A 146 7.38 9.95 5.77
C GLU A 146 6.87 9.29 7.05
N HIS A 147 5.64 8.75 7.06
CA HIS A 147 5.00 8.25 8.28
C HIS A 147 4.81 6.72 8.37
N ASN A 148 4.99 5.96 7.29
CA ASN A 148 4.70 4.53 7.27
C ASN A 148 5.95 3.75 7.64
N VAL A 149 5.95 3.12 8.81
CA VAL A 149 7.15 2.42 9.33
C VAL A 149 7.59 1.24 8.45
N PHE A 150 6.69 0.67 7.65
CA PHE A 150 7.03 -0.38 6.66
C PHE A 150 7.77 0.18 5.42
N MET A 151 7.75 1.51 5.25
CA MET A 151 8.50 2.20 4.20
C MET A 151 9.81 2.85 4.70
N LYS A 152 10.16 2.64 5.98
CA LYS A 152 11.33 3.24 6.63
C LYS A 152 12.28 2.18 7.20
N LEU A 153 12.52 1.10 6.44
CA LEU A 153 13.28 -0.07 6.93
C LEU A 153 14.75 0.23 7.26
N ASP A 154 15.33 1.29 6.69
CA ASP A 154 16.70 1.73 6.98
C ASP A 154 16.77 2.77 8.10
N ASP A 155 15.63 3.19 8.66
CA ASP A 155 15.63 4.16 9.75
C ASP A 155 16.22 3.52 11.03
N PRO A 156 17.22 4.15 11.68
CA PRO A 156 17.83 3.60 12.88
C PRO A 156 16.83 3.28 14.00
N THR A 157 15.76 4.04 14.13
CA THR A 157 14.70 3.82 15.14
C THR A 157 13.92 2.54 14.84
N VAL A 158 13.62 2.29 13.56
CA VAL A 158 12.92 1.07 13.10
C VAL A 158 13.82 -0.15 13.29
N GLN A 159 15.09 -0.04 12.92
CA GLN A 159 16.08 -1.09 13.13
C GLN A 159 16.29 -1.41 14.61
N GLN A 160 16.35 -0.39 15.46
CA GLN A 160 16.43 -0.56 16.91
C GLN A 160 15.19 -1.25 17.48
N PHE A 161 13.98 -0.85 17.04
CA PHE A 161 12.73 -1.49 17.48
C PHE A 161 12.68 -2.98 17.11
N THR A 162 13.15 -3.33 15.92
CA THR A 162 13.14 -4.71 15.43
C THR A 162 14.33 -5.54 15.91
N GLY A 163 15.43 -4.90 16.31
CA GLY A 163 16.70 -5.56 16.60
C GLY A 163 17.37 -6.15 15.34
N LYS A 164 17.03 -5.64 14.15
CA LYS A 164 17.51 -6.12 12.84
C LYS A 164 18.08 -4.97 12.03
N THR A 165 19.00 -5.27 11.12
CA THR A 165 19.62 -4.28 10.22
C THR A 165 19.48 -4.64 8.74
N ASN A 166 19.30 -5.92 8.41
CA ASN A 166 18.93 -6.32 7.05
C ASN A 166 17.46 -5.95 6.79
N ARG A 167 17.18 -5.24 5.69
CA ARG A 167 15.83 -4.74 5.35
C ARG A 167 14.75 -5.82 5.34
N VAL A 168 15.04 -7.00 4.79
CA VAL A 168 14.08 -8.11 4.72
C VAL A 168 13.73 -8.61 6.11
N ASP A 169 14.73 -8.74 6.99
CA ASP A 169 14.52 -9.10 8.39
C ASP A 169 13.75 -8.03 9.16
N VAL A 170 14.03 -6.75 8.91
CA VAL A 170 13.32 -5.61 9.51
C VAL A 170 11.84 -5.64 9.09
N MET A 171 11.55 -5.81 7.81
CA MET A 171 10.18 -5.93 7.28
C MET A 171 9.43 -7.10 7.95
N GLY A 172 10.08 -8.26 8.05
CA GLY A 172 9.51 -9.45 8.70
C GLY A 172 9.21 -9.22 10.17
N ALA A 173 10.15 -8.64 10.91
CA ALA A 173 10.01 -8.35 12.34
C ALA A 173 8.91 -7.32 12.62
N LEU A 174 8.84 -6.22 11.84
CA LEU A 174 7.74 -5.26 11.92
C LEU A 174 6.38 -5.94 11.68
N ARG A 175 6.31 -6.78 10.64
CA ARG A 175 5.05 -7.44 10.28
C ARG A 175 4.58 -8.38 11.39
N GLN A 176 5.49 -9.17 11.96
CA GLN A 176 5.20 -10.05 13.09
C GLN A 176 4.76 -9.25 14.31
N ALA A 177 5.48 -8.18 14.68
CA ALA A 177 5.12 -7.33 15.81
C ALA A 177 3.71 -6.72 15.65
N LYS A 178 3.35 -6.27 14.44
CA LYS A 178 2.00 -5.75 14.16
C LYS A 178 0.92 -6.83 14.17
N ASN A 179 1.25 -8.08 13.85
CA ASN A 179 0.29 -9.18 13.88
C ASN A 179 -0.09 -9.60 15.31
N SER A 180 0.80 -9.37 16.28
CA SER A 180 0.60 -9.69 17.69
C SER A 180 0.01 -8.55 18.53
N MET A 181 -0.41 -7.44 17.91
CA MET A 181 -1.04 -6.28 18.56
C MET A 181 -2.56 -6.28 18.37
#